data_AF-A0A8S4B9Y6-F1
#
_entry.id   AF-A0A8S4B9Y6-F1
#
_cell.length_a   1.000
_cell.length_b   1.000
_cell.length_c   1.000
_cell.angle_alpha   90.00
_cell.angle_beta   90.00
_cell.angle_gamma   90.00
#
_symmetry.space_group_name_H-M   'P 1'
#
loop_
_entity.id
_entity.type
_entity.pdbx_description
1 polymer ?
#
loop_
_entity_poly.entity_id
_entity_poly.type
_entity_poly.pdbx_seq_one_letter_code
_entity_poly.pdbx_strand_id
1 'polypeptide(L)'
;MRLEELFETVMAASCSFVCCGQETDSDKAVIVRFSNGCVKNADKLDFAMFKNADETNPKKRSRRMVVAESDRLSYVGQNFGGASLKCNSLCKYYVGVLNRQTMEMEVHRAEIFNMKPVIPGEKTETEKPQDATQSYRHKVDSLIEAFGTNKQKRALSSRRLNQVGSDTLQHAVAKAAGTVIEQKGLEALQQEVADTESQGAVASHLPPCDPEADNPEDVYPFDLLLTPVEFAALEEAGAKLAASTPEELQNLKDGGCLCVAKYLEDIATAGEAADRTSRCAFYLLMLLKLARQRSVTFKFGKDEGCPRIIQTKLFRTFTVETFNNGRVQNVVSTSMRSKLAAYSLALLLHMGRMTVDLSLLHRDLGITEAKMIEVAKSMGLALKKPARSKDKEAVEFDGHKQASLVLPLVKYDQFGERRKRKKMH
;
A
#
# COMPACT_ATOMS: atom_id res chain seq x y z
N MET A 1 66.50 24.35 -76.80
CA MET A 1 66.33 25.78 -77.10
C MET A 1 65.09 26.25 -76.39
N ARG A 2 65.25 27.26 -75.53
CA ARG A 2 64.15 28.06 -74.95
C ARG A 2 63.46 28.86 -76.04
N LEU A 3 62.17 29.11 -75.84
CA LEU A 3 61.38 30.29 -76.25
C LEU A 3 60.03 30.12 -75.51
N GLU A 4 59.95 30.56 -74.25
CA GLU A 4 59.41 31.87 -73.84
C GLU A 4 57.95 32.07 -74.30
N GLU A 5 57.02 31.58 -73.48
CA GLU A 5 55.62 32.04 -73.50
C GLU A 5 55.51 33.32 -72.65
N LEU A 6 55.05 34.38 -73.31
CA LEU A 6 54.69 35.67 -72.76
C LEU A 6 53.53 35.53 -71.76
N PHE A 7 53.84 35.55 -70.46
CA PHE A 7 52.86 35.89 -69.44
C PHE A 7 52.76 37.42 -69.35
N GLU A 8 51.73 37.98 -69.98
CA GLU A 8 51.23 39.31 -69.63
C GLU A 8 50.83 39.30 -68.16
N THR A 9 51.69 39.89 -67.34
CA THR A 9 51.44 40.12 -65.92
C THR A 9 50.42 41.24 -65.82
N VAL A 10 49.13 40.89 -65.74
CA VAL A 10 48.12 41.81 -65.23
C VAL A 10 48.48 42.05 -63.77
N MET A 11 49.21 43.15 -63.52
CA MET A 11 49.49 43.66 -62.18
C MET A 11 48.17 43.73 -61.43
N ALA A 12 47.97 42.83 -60.47
CA ALA A 12 46.84 42.89 -59.56
C ALA A 12 46.92 44.25 -58.85
N ALA A 13 45.88 45.07 -59.01
CA ALA A 13 45.81 46.37 -58.34
C ALA A 13 46.09 46.18 -56.85
N SER A 14 47.12 46.83 -56.34
CA SER A 14 47.55 46.74 -54.96
C SER A 14 46.47 47.34 -54.06
N CYS A 15 45.71 46.49 -53.39
CA CYS A 15 44.68 46.92 -52.45
C CYS A 15 45.35 47.18 -51.10
N SER A 16 45.35 48.42 -50.63
CA SER A 16 45.91 48.80 -49.34
C SER A 16 44.93 48.49 -48.20
N PHE A 17 45.40 47.71 -47.22
CA PHE A 17 44.64 47.40 -46.01
C PHE A 17 44.64 48.62 -45.08
N VAL A 18 43.49 49.26 -44.94
CA VAL A 18 43.29 50.36 -43.99
C VAL A 18 42.55 49.78 -42.78
N CYS A 19 43.25 49.63 -41.66
CA CYS A 19 42.59 49.36 -40.38
C CYS A 19 41.68 50.54 -40.06
N CYS A 20 40.36 50.31 -40.01
CA CYS A 20 39.46 51.25 -39.36
C CYS A 20 39.98 51.50 -37.93
N GLY A 21 40.04 52.75 -37.49
CA GLY A 21 40.46 53.12 -36.13
C GLY A 21 39.69 52.32 -35.07
N GLN A 22 40.30 52.12 -33.89
CA GLN A 22 39.83 51.27 -32.78
C GLN A 22 38.34 50.89 -32.85
N GLU A 23 38.01 49.74 -33.46
CA GLU A 23 36.64 49.23 -33.54
C GLU A 23 36.08 49.05 -32.13
N THR A 24 35.01 49.77 -31.82
CA THR A 24 34.27 49.56 -30.57
C THR A 24 33.39 48.31 -30.69
N ASP A 25 32.98 47.70 -29.57
CA ASP A 25 32.12 46.51 -29.60
C ASP A 25 30.77 46.74 -30.32
N SER A 26 30.38 48.00 -30.58
CA SER A 26 29.23 48.43 -31.37
C SER A 26 29.46 48.43 -32.89
N ASP A 27 30.71 48.40 -33.35
CA ASP A 27 31.05 48.52 -34.78
C ASP A 27 31.16 47.16 -35.48
N LYS A 28 30.92 46.06 -34.76
CA LYS A 28 30.99 44.72 -35.32
C LYS A 28 29.79 44.43 -36.23
N ALA A 29 30.07 44.02 -37.45
CA ALA A 29 29.06 43.55 -38.37
C ALA A 29 28.41 42.25 -37.85
N VAL A 30 27.09 42.13 -37.98
CA VAL A 30 26.35 40.94 -37.58
C VAL A 30 25.89 40.21 -38.84
N ILE A 31 26.32 38.96 -39.00
CA ILE A 31 25.92 38.10 -40.11
C ILE A 31 24.91 37.09 -39.58
N VAL A 32 23.69 37.10 -40.11
CA VAL A 32 22.65 36.14 -39.73
C VAL A 32 22.47 35.07 -40.79
N ARG A 33 22.35 33.81 -40.36
CA ARG A 33 22.03 32.66 -41.22
C ARG A 33 20.76 31.99 -40.70
N PHE A 34 19.73 31.95 -41.53
CA PHE A 34 18.46 31.32 -41.17
C PHE A 34 18.51 29.81 -41.42
N SER A 35 18.01 29.02 -40.47
CA SER A 35 17.95 27.55 -40.58
C SER A 35 17.11 27.08 -41.76
N ASN A 36 16.10 27.86 -42.15
CA ASN A 36 15.11 27.50 -43.17
C ASN A 36 15.51 27.96 -44.58
N GLY A 37 16.77 28.37 -44.80
CA GLY A 37 17.27 28.85 -46.10
C GLY A 37 17.30 30.37 -46.22
N CYS A 38 17.30 30.89 -47.46
CA CYS A 38 17.41 32.34 -47.72
C CYS A 38 16.06 33.04 -47.57
N VAL A 39 16.04 34.16 -46.83
CA VAL A 39 14.84 35.00 -46.68
C VAL A 39 14.64 35.82 -47.95
N LYS A 40 13.45 35.72 -48.57
CA LYS A 40 13.11 36.45 -49.81
C LYS A 40 12.77 37.94 -49.57
N ASN A 41 12.22 38.27 -48.40
CA ASN A 41 11.81 39.63 -48.02
C ASN A 41 12.59 40.08 -46.78
N ALA A 42 13.91 40.25 -46.92
CA ALA A 42 14.77 40.64 -45.79
C ALA A 42 14.38 42.01 -45.20
N ASP A 43 13.86 42.92 -46.02
CA ASP A 43 13.47 44.27 -45.61
C ASP A 43 12.23 44.31 -44.71
N LYS A 44 11.49 43.21 -44.60
CA LYS A 44 10.30 43.07 -43.74
C LYS A 44 10.60 42.44 -42.39
N LEU A 45 11.87 42.13 -42.11
CA LEU A 45 12.28 41.56 -40.84
C LEU A 45 12.81 42.65 -39.93
N ASP A 46 12.21 42.77 -38.75
CA ASP A 46 12.69 43.66 -37.71
C ASP A 46 13.76 42.95 -36.89
N PHE A 47 14.99 43.46 -36.96
CA PHE A 47 16.13 42.91 -36.23
C PHE A 47 16.37 43.69 -34.93
N ALA A 48 16.41 42.97 -33.81
CA ALA A 48 16.80 43.50 -32.51
C ALA A 48 18.01 42.74 -31.97
N MET A 49 19.00 43.47 -31.45
CA MET A 49 20.19 42.90 -30.84
C MET A 49 20.22 43.20 -29.34
N PHE A 50 20.40 42.15 -28.54
CA PHE A 50 20.48 42.24 -27.09
C PHE A 50 21.88 41.85 -26.61
N LYS A 51 22.41 42.64 -25.68
CA LYS A 51 23.65 42.33 -24.95
C LYS A 51 23.32 41.93 -23.51
N ASN A 52 24.16 41.08 -22.93
CA ASN A 52 24.07 40.73 -21.52
C ASN A 52 24.47 41.93 -20.64
N ALA A 53 23.77 42.15 -19.53
CA ALA A 53 24.01 43.24 -18.58
C ALA A 53 25.26 43.02 -17.71
N ASP A 54 25.66 41.77 -17.47
CA ASP A 54 26.84 41.42 -16.69
C ASP A 54 28.15 41.68 -17.49
N GLU A 55 28.72 42.87 -17.37
CA GLU A 55 29.99 43.24 -18.03
C GLU A 55 31.25 42.85 -17.22
N THR A 56 31.11 42.49 -15.94
CA THR A 56 32.22 42.13 -15.03
C THR A 56 32.88 40.80 -15.36
N ASN A 57 32.13 39.82 -15.87
CA ASN A 57 32.65 38.50 -16.21
C ASN A 57 32.98 38.42 -17.71
N PRO A 58 34.24 38.16 -18.11
CA PRO A 58 34.65 38.16 -19.52
C PRO A 58 33.87 37.15 -20.38
N LYS A 59 33.40 36.03 -19.81
CA LYS A 59 32.57 35.03 -20.52
C LYS A 59 31.11 35.44 -20.69
N LYS A 60 30.63 36.40 -19.88
CA LYS A 60 29.26 36.92 -19.94
C LYS A 60 29.21 38.20 -20.78
N ARG A 61 30.28 39.00 -20.76
CA ARG A 61 30.43 40.24 -21.52
C ARG A 61 30.29 40.04 -23.03
N SER A 62 30.74 38.92 -23.59
CA SER A 62 30.63 38.63 -25.02
C SER A 62 29.30 38.01 -25.45
N ARG A 63 28.36 37.76 -24.52
CA ARG A 63 27.07 37.14 -24.85
C ARG A 63 26.17 38.14 -25.57
N ARG A 64 25.65 37.71 -26.71
CA ARG A 64 24.75 38.46 -27.59
C ARG A 64 23.62 37.55 -28.06
N MET A 65 22.46 38.15 -28.24
CA MET A 65 21.28 37.52 -28.83
C MET A 65 20.75 38.42 -29.93
N VAL A 66 20.42 37.83 -31.06
CA VAL A 66 19.78 38.51 -32.19
C VAL A 66 18.39 37.92 -32.34
N VAL A 67 17.39 38.78 -32.39
CA VAL A 67 16.00 38.41 -32.63
C VAL A 67 15.60 39.03 -33.95
N ALA A 68 14.96 38.24 -34.81
CA ALA A 68 14.34 38.73 -36.03
C ALA A 68 12.85 38.42 -35.98
N GLU A 69 12.01 39.45 -36.04
CA GLU A 69 10.56 39.30 -36.01
C GLU A 69 9.97 39.48 -37.41
N SER A 70 8.97 38.65 -37.70
CA SER A 70 8.16 38.70 -38.92
C SER A 70 6.69 38.58 -38.54
N ASP A 71 5.77 39.00 -39.42
CA ASP A 71 4.32 38.89 -39.23
C ASP A 71 3.82 37.52 -38.73
N ARG A 72 4.56 36.44 -38.98
CA ARG A 72 4.13 35.05 -38.69
C ARG A 72 5.04 34.28 -37.74
N LEU A 73 6.32 34.63 -37.66
CA LEU A 73 7.35 33.82 -36.99
C LEU A 73 8.42 34.72 -36.39
N SER A 74 8.85 34.40 -35.18
CA SER A 74 10.02 35.02 -34.55
C SER A 74 11.21 34.08 -34.66
N TYR A 75 12.37 34.62 -34.99
CA TYR A 75 13.62 33.88 -35.06
C TYR A 75 14.57 34.36 -33.99
N VAL A 76 15.26 33.42 -33.33
CA VAL A 76 16.25 33.73 -32.31
C VAL A 76 17.59 33.10 -32.67
N GLY A 77 18.65 33.90 -32.65
CA GLY A 77 20.03 33.48 -32.76
C GLY A 77 20.82 33.90 -31.52
N GLN A 78 21.60 32.99 -30.96
CA GLN A 78 22.38 33.23 -29.75
C GLN A 78 23.82 32.74 -29.93
N ASN A 79 24.79 33.48 -29.37
CA ASN A 79 26.20 33.09 -29.38
C ASN A 79 26.63 32.32 -28.11
N PHE A 80 25.69 31.98 -27.22
CA PHE A 80 25.94 31.26 -25.97
C PHE A 80 25.00 30.07 -25.77
N GLY A 81 25.35 29.16 -24.85
CA GLY A 81 24.56 27.95 -24.55
C GLY A 81 24.84 26.77 -25.50
N GLY A 82 24.24 25.61 -25.20
CA GLY A 82 24.49 24.35 -25.94
C GLY A 82 24.06 24.38 -27.41
N ALA A 83 23.13 25.26 -27.76
CA ALA A 83 22.62 25.43 -29.13
C ALA A 83 23.40 26.46 -29.98
N SER A 84 24.44 27.09 -29.42
CA SER A 84 25.26 28.11 -30.09
C SER A 84 26.26 27.52 -31.07
N LEU A 85 26.58 28.28 -32.12
CA LEU A 85 27.68 28.00 -33.02
C LEU A 85 29.03 28.15 -32.31
N LYS A 86 29.78 27.05 -32.19
CA LYS A 86 31.15 27.07 -31.66
C LYS A 86 32.16 27.77 -32.59
N CYS A 87 31.81 28.00 -33.85
CA CYS A 87 32.74 28.55 -34.85
C CYS A 87 33.22 29.97 -34.51
N ASN A 88 32.41 30.82 -33.86
CA ASN A 88 32.84 32.17 -33.47
C ASN A 88 33.94 32.18 -32.39
N SER A 89 34.14 31.06 -31.68
CA SER A 89 35.24 30.92 -30.72
C SER A 89 36.54 30.41 -31.37
N LEU A 90 36.45 29.75 -32.52
CA LEU A 90 37.57 29.12 -33.23
C LEU A 90 38.04 29.94 -34.43
N CYS A 91 37.14 30.71 -35.05
CA CYS A 91 37.40 31.50 -36.25
C CYS A 91 37.00 32.95 -36.03
N LYS A 92 37.77 33.89 -36.58
CA LYS A 92 37.42 35.31 -36.67
C LYS A 92 36.92 35.59 -38.08
N TYR A 93 35.73 36.16 -38.18
CA TYR A 93 35.14 36.56 -39.46
C TYR A 93 35.30 38.05 -39.66
N TYR A 94 35.45 38.45 -40.92
CA TYR A 94 35.52 39.84 -41.33
C TYR A 94 34.71 40.04 -42.61
N VAL A 95 34.05 41.19 -42.71
CA VAL A 95 33.35 41.64 -43.93
C VAL A 95 34.22 42.71 -44.57
N GLY A 96 34.65 42.45 -45.82
CA GLY A 96 35.40 43.42 -46.62
C GLY A 96 34.46 44.19 -47.55
N VAL A 97 34.49 45.52 -47.49
CA VAL A 97 33.83 46.42 -48.45
C VAL A 97 34.93 47.03 -49.33
N LEU A 98 34.96 46.63 -50.60
CA LEU A 98 35.95 47.10 -51.57
C LEU A 98 35.38 48.26 -52.39
N ASN A 99 35.99 49.43 -52.29
CA ASN A 99 35.69 50.52 -53.21
C ASN A 99 36.50 50.34 -54.50
N ARG A 100 35.81 50.00 -55.59
CA ARG A 100 36.45 49.73 -56.89
C ARG A 100 37.12 50.95 -57.52
N GLN A 101 36.72 52.16 -57.13
CA GLN A 101 37.26 53.41 -57.68
C GLN A 101 38.57 53.82 -56.99
N THR A 102 38.65 53.66 -55.66
CA THR A 102 39.86 53.97 -54.89
C THR A 102 40.78 52.76 -54.71
N MET A 103 40.29 51.54 -55.00
CA MET A 103 40.97 50.26 -54.74
C MET A 103 41.34 50.05 -53.27
N GLU A 104 40.59 50.66 -52.35
CA GLU A 104 40.75 50.50 -50.91
C GLU A 104 39.69 49.54 -50.37
N MET A 105 40.08 48.67 -49.43
CA MET A 105 39.19 47.70 -48.79
C MET A 105 39.05 48.02 -47.31
N GLU A 106 37.83 48.35 -46.90
CA GLU A 106 37.45 48.50 -45.50
C GLU A 106 37.07 47.12 -44.95
N VAL A 107 37.70 46.72 -43.85
CA VAL A 107 37.50 45.39 -43.25
C VAL A 107 36.88 45.55 -41.88
N HIS A 108 35.63 45.11 -41.74
CA HIS A 108 34.89 45.15 -40.49
C HIS A 108 34.86 43.79 -39.82
N ARG A 109 35.14 43.72 -38.53
CA ARG A 109 34.99 42.46 -37.78
C ARG A 109 33.53 42.02 -37.74
N ALA A 110 33.28 40.72 -37.96
CA ALA A 110 31.94 40.17 -38.03
C ALA A 110 31.70 39.00 -37.05
N GLU A 111 30.47 38.90 -36.55
CA GLU A 111 29.99 37.76 -35.76
C GLU A 111 28.83 37.06 -36.48
N ILE A 112 28.88 35.73 -36.57
CA ILE A 112 27.87 34.93 -37.27
C ILE A 112 26.84 34.37 -36.29
N PHE A 113 25.54 34.57 -36.55
CA PHE A 113 24.43 34.04 -35.75
C PHE A 113 23.57 33.10 -36.59
N ASN A 114 23.33 31.89 -36.09
CA ASN A 114 22.35 30.98 -36.68
C ASN A 114 20.97 31.26 -36.05
N MET A 115 20.04 31.71 -36.89
CA MET A 115 18.67 32.05 -36.53
C MET A 115 17.78 30.81 -36.61
N LYS A 116 17.12 30.44 -35.51
CA LYS A 116 16.17 29.32 -35.43
C LYS A 116 14.74 29.86 -35.20
N PRO A 117 13.71 29.29 -35.84
CA PRO A 117 12.33 29.71 -35.62
C PRO A 117 11.87 29.31 -34.21
N VAL A 118 11.16 30.21 -33.54
CA VAL A 118 10.45 29.95 -32.29
C VAL A 118 8.97 29.79 -32.64
N ILE A 119 8.45 28.57 -32.51
CA ILE A 119 7.06 28.26 -32.81
C ILE A 119 6.22 28.48 -31.53
N PRO A 120 5.22 29.36 -31.55
CA PRO A 120 4.33 29.56 -30.40
C PRO A 120 3.65 28.23 -30.02
N GLY A 121 3.89 27.76 -28.79
CA GLY A 121 3.34 26.50 -28.28
C GLY A 121 4.33 25.34 -28.21
N GLU A 122 5.43 25.40 -28.97
CA GLU A 122 6.54 24.47 -28.81
C GLU A 122 7.44 24.99 -27.68
N LYS A 123 7.21 24.50 -26.46
CA LYS A 123 8.19 24.68 -25.39
C LYS A 123 9.41 23.88 -25.81
N THR A 124 10.40 24.54 -26.41
CA THR A 124 11.75 23.99 -26.49
C THR A 124 12.08 23.58 -25.07
N GLU A 125 12.29 22.30 -24.82
CA GLU A 125 12.73 21.81 -23.53
C GLU A 125 14.09 22.46 -23.26
N THR A 126 14.08 23.66 -22.67
CA THR A 126 15.21 24.18 -21.96
C THR A 126 15.51 23.11 -20.93
N GLU A 127 16.61 22.38 -21.14
CA GLU A 127 17.18 21.42 -20.21
C GLU A 127 16.97 22.00 -18.82
N LYS A 128 15.98 21.45 -18.10
CA LYS A 128 15.76 21.85 -16.72
C LYS A 128 17.11 21.63 -16.02
N PRO A 129 17.59 22.58 -15.20
CA PRO A 129 18.80 22.36 -14.45
C PRO A 129 18.67 21.00 -13.76
N GLN A 130 19.60 20.07 -14.05
CA GLN A 130 19.53 18.67 -13.61
C GLN A 130 19.63 18.50 -12.07
N ASP A 131 19.57 19.58 -11.31
CA ASP A 131 19.79 19.65 -9.87
C ASP A 131 18.56 20.09 -9.06
N ALA A 132 17.34 19.88 -9.57
CA ALA A 132 16.16 19.93 -8.71
C ALA A 132 16.09 18.64 -7.88
N THR A 133 16.77 18.60 -6.72
CA THR A 133 16.53 17.76 -5.50
C THR A 133 15.75 16.43 -5.67
N GLN A 134 16.00 15.67 -6.74
CA GLN A 134 15.38 14.37 -6.90
C GLN A 134 16.01 13.46 -5.85
N SER A 135 15.18 13.00 -4.91
CA SER A 135 15.57 12.01 -3.90
C SER A 135 16.32 10.87 -4.59
N TYR A 136 17.37 10.35 -3.95
CA TYR A 136 18.14 9.21 -4.46
C TYR A 136 17.24 8.07 -4.97
N ARG A 137 16.11 7.85 -4.29
CA ARG A 137 15.08 6.87 -4.69
C ARG A 137 14.45 7.17 -6.06
N HIS A 138 14.13 8.42 -6.36
CA HIS A 138 13.59 8.81 -7.67
C HIS A 138 14.59 8.60 -8.81
N LYS A 139 15.88 8.85 -8.55
CA LYS A 139 16.95 8.58 -9.52
C LYS A 139 17.07 7.08 -9.80
N VAL A 140 17.05 6.25 -8.75
CA VAL A 140 17.05 4.78 -8.88
C VAL A 140 15.82 4.27 -9.62
N ASP A 141 14.63 4.77 -9.27
CA ASP A 141 13.38 4.39 -9.94
C ASP A 141 13.40 4.77 -11.44
N SER A 142 13.98 5.91 -11.79
CA SER A 142 14.17 6.34 -13.18
C SER A 142 15.13 5.42 -13.94
N LEU A 143 16.21 4.97 -13.31
CA LEU A 143 17.14 4.00 -13.90
C LEU A 143 16.48 2.63 -14.09
N ILE A 144 15.63 2.18 -13.15
CA ILE A 144 14.86 0.94 -13.29
C ILE A 144 13.83 1.06 -14.43
N GLU A 145 13.20 2.22 -14.58
CA GLU A 145 12.24 2.48 -15.64
C GLU A 145 12.90 2.50 -17.03
N ALA A 146 14.08 3.11 -17.15
CA ALA A 146 14.86 3.14 -18.39
C ALA A 146 15.51 1.77 -18.70
N PHE A 147 16.32 1.25 -17.78
CA PHE A 147 17.25 0.13 -18.02
C PHE A 147 16.96 -1.14 -17.21
N GLY A 148 15.95 -1.14 -16.34
CA GLY A 148 15.62 -2.30 -15.51
C GLY A 148 15.08 -3.48 -16.31
N THR A 149 15.20 -4.69 -15.75
CA THR A 149 14.58 -5.89 -16.32
C THR A 149 13.06 -5.84 -16.24
N ASN A 150 12.35 -6.60 -17.09
CA ASN A 150 10.87 -6.68 -17.05
C ASN A 150 10.32 -7.02 -15.64
N LYS A 151 11.04 -7.85 -14.89
CA LYS A 151 10.70 -8.19 -13.49
C LYS A 151 10.80 -6.97 -12.58
N GLN A 152 11.87 -6.19 -12.70
CA GLN A 152 12.08 -4.97 -11.90
C GLN A 152 11.09 -3.86 -12.28
N LYS A 153 10.82 -3.66 -13.59
CA LYS A 153 9.80 -2.70 -14.06
C LYS A 153 8.42 -3.04 -13.53
N ARG A 154 8.02 -4.33 -13.56
CA ARG A 154 6.75 -4.79 -12.99
C ARG A 154 6.69 -4.54 -11.47
N ALA A 155 7.76 -4.85 -10.73
CA ALA A 155 7.82 -4.59 -9.29
C ALA A 155 7.68 -3.09 -8.96
N LEU A 156 8.34 -2.22 -9.72
CA LEU A 156 8.25 -0.78 -9.57
C LEU A 156 6.85 -0.24 -9.90
N SER A 157 6.22 -0.74 -10.96
CA SER A 157 4.83 -0.38 -11.31
C SER A 157 3.83 -0.78 -10.21
N SER A 158 3.98 -1.98 -9.65
CA SER A 158 3.15 -2.46 -8.53
C SER A 158 3.32 -1.59 -7.29
N ARG A 159 4.57 -1.21 -6.96
CA ARG A 159 4.84 -0.31 -5.84
C ARG A 159 4.18 1.05 -6.02
N ARG A 160 4.28 1.64 -7.21
CA ARG A 160 3.62 2.93 -7.53
C ARG A 160 2.10 2.82 -7.41
N LEU A 161 1.49 1.76 -7.94
CA LEU A 161 0.04 1.53 -7.83
C LEU A 161 -0.43 1.41 -6.37
N ASN A 162 0.32 0.68 -5.54
CA ASN A 162 0.00 0.53 -4.12
C ASN A 162 0.11 1.84 -3.35
N GLN A 163 1.04 2.72 -3.72
CA GLN A 163 1.21 4.04 -3.11
C GLN A 163 0.07 5.00 -3.50
N VAL A 164 -0.33 5.02 -4.77
CA VAL A 164 -1.50 5.81 -5.20
C VAL A 164 -2.78 5.30 -4.52
N GLY A 165 -2.92 3.98 -4.36
CA GLY A 165 -3.99 3.38 -3.57
C GLY A 165 -3.99 3.84 -2.11
N SER A 166 -2.82 3.91 -1.45
CA SER A 166 -2.76 4.39 -0.06
C SER A 166 -3.12 5.86 0.07
N ASP A 167 -2.66 6.70 -0.85
CA ASP A 167 -2.86 8.15 -0.76
C ASP A 167 -4.32 8.53 -1.07
N THR A 168 -4.93 7.86 -2.05
CA THR A 168 -6.37 8.00 -2.34
C THR A 168 -7.24 7.50 -1.19
N LEU A 169 -6.89 6.36 -0.58
CA LEU A 169 -7.55 5.86 0.62
C LEU A 169 -7.38 6.82 1.81
N GLN A 170 -6.19 7.36 2.04
CA GLN A 170 -5.94 8.33 3.11
C GLN A 170 -6.75 9.60 2.92
N HIS A 171 -6.84 10.12 1.69
CA HIS A 171 -7.69 11.26 1.39
C HIS A 171 -9.18 10.96 1.58
N ALA A 172 -9.65 9.79 1.16
CA ALA A 172 -11.04 9.37 1.36
C ALA A 172 -11.37 9.21 2.85
N VAL A 173 -10.46 8.61 3.63
CA VAL A 173 -10.60 8.45 5.08
C VAL A 173 -10.56 9.79 5.79
N ALA A 174 -9.64 10.69 5.42
CA ALA A 174 -9.58 12.04 5.99
C ALA A 174 -10.84 12.85 5.69
N LYS A 175 -11.36 12.73 4.46
CA LYS A 175 -12.63 13.37 4.07
C LYS A 175 -13.81 12.79 4.83
N ALA A 176 -13.90 11.47 4.95
CA ALA A 176 -14.96 10.81 5.71
C ALA A 176 -14.89 11.19 7.20
N ALA A 177 -13.70 11.20 7.80
CA ALA A 177 -13.50 11.66 9.17
C ALA A 177 -13.92 13.12 9.33
N GLY A 178 -13.54 14.00 8.41
CA GLY A 178 -13.99 15.41 8.38
C GLY A 178 -15.51 15.54 8.34
N THR A 179 -16.18 14.83 7.42
CA THR A 179 -17.65 14.88 7.31
C THR A 179 -18.36 14.36 8.55
N VAL A 180 -17.82 13.33 9.21
CA VAL A 180 -18.39 12.76 10.44
C VAL A 180 -18.18 13.71 11.62
N ILE A 181 -17.00 14.34 11.70
CA ILE A 181 -16.69 15.36 12.71
C ILE A 181 -17.58 16.60 12.53
N GLU A 182 -17.81 17.04 11.29
CA GLU A 182 -18.69 18.17 10.98
C GLU A 182 -20.17 17.87 11.26
N GLN A 183 -20.63 16.63 10.99
CA GLN A 183 -22.03 16.25 11.23
C GLN A 183 -22.36 15.94 12.69
N LYS A 184 -21.45 15.29 13.43
CA LYS A 184 -21.73 14.80 14.79
C LYS A 184 -21.07 15.64 15.89
N GLY A 185 -20.03 16.41 15.60
CA GLY A 185 -19.25 17.16 16.60
C GLY A 185 -18.27 16.27 17.38
N LEU A 186 -17.12 16.83 17.77
CA LEU A 186 -16.03 16.10 18.44
C LEU A 186 -16.43 15.52 19.80
N GLU A 187 -17.27 16.23 20.56
CA GLU A 187 -17.68 15.82 21.92
C GLU A 187 -18.64 14.63 21.91
N ALA A 188 -19.63 14.62 20.99
CA ALA A 188 -20.52 13.47 20.82
C ALA A 188 -19.77 12.22 20.32
N LEU A 189 -18.75 12.41 19.47
CA LEU A 189 -17.88 11.33 19.02
C LEU A 189 -16.98 10.79 20.14
N GLN A 190 -16.50 11.63 21.06
CA GLN A 190 -15.73 11.18 22.22
C GLN A 190 -16.59 10.37 23.20
N GLN A 191 -17.84 10.77 23.41
CA GLN A 191 -18.81 10.01 24.19
C GLN A 191 -19.15 8.67 23.52
N GLU A 192 -19.42 8.67 22.21
CA GLU A 192 -19.71 7.48 21.41
C GLU A 192 -18.49 6.54 21.33
N VAL A 193 -17.26 7.08 21.32
CA VAL A 193 -16.00 6.31 21.43
C VAL A 193 -15.79 5.76 22.84
N ALA A 194 -16.15 6.48 23.90
CA ALA A 194 -16.10 5.91 25.26
C ALA A 194 -17.12 4.76 25.42
N ASP A 195 -18.32 4.92 24.87
CA ASP A 195 -19.37 3.90 24.84
C ASP A 195 -18.98 2.71 23.94
N THR A 196 -18.38 2.96 22.76
CA THR A 196 -17.86 1.90 21.90
C THR A 196 -16.50 1.34 22.34
N GLU A 197 -15.68 1.99 23.13
CA GLU A 197 -14.50 1.36 23.74
C GLU A 197 -14.91 0.43 24.89
N SER A 198 -16.02 0.74 25.55
CA SER A 198 -16.67 -0.19 26.47
C SER A 198 -17.37 -1.38 25.77
N GLN A 199 -17.69 -1.28 24.47
CA GLN A 199 -18.53 -2.26 23.74
C GLN A 199 -18.10 -2.70 22.31
N GLY A 200 -16.96 -2.29 21.74
CA GLY A 200 -16.94 -2.05 20.27
C GLY A 200 -15.85 -2.68 19.39
N ALA A 201 -14.95 -3.53 19.88
CA ALA A 201 -14.10 -4.32 18.95
C ALA A 201 -13.85 -5.75 19.40
N VAL A 202 -13.76 -5.98 20.72
CA VAL A 202 -13.64 -7.33 21.29
C VAL A 202 -15.02 -7.91 21.60
N ALA A 203 -15.99 -7.09 22.03
CA ALA A 203 -17.33 -7.54 22.41
C ALA A 203 -18.15 -8.14 21.25
N SER A 204 -17.90 -7.74 19.99
CA SER A 204 -18.55 -8.37 18.82
C SER A 204 -18.18 -9.85 18.65
N HIS A 205 -17.03 -10.27 19.17
CA HIS A 205 -16.54 -11.64 19.09
C HIS A 205 -16.79 -12.43 20.38
N LEU A 206 -17.24 -11.78 21.45
CA LEU A 206 -17.62 -12.45 22.67
C LEU A 206 -19.08 -12.90 22.60
N PRO A 207 -19.44 -14.01 23.27
CA PRO A 207 -20.85 -14.31 23.53
C PRO A 207 -21.47 -13.22 24.41
N PRO A 208 -22.79 -13.01 24.32
CA PRO A 208 -23.51 -12.08 25.19
C PRO A 208 -23.15 -12.35 26.66
N CYS A 209 -22.68 -11.32 27.35
CA CYS A 209 -22.15 -11.39 28.70
C CYS A 209 -22.97 -10.47 29.60
N ASP A 210 -23.43 -11.00 30.74
CA ASP A 210 -24.03 -10.22 31.82
C ASP A 210 -23.00 -10.06 32.95
N PRO A 211 -22.34 -8.88 33.07
CA PRO A 211 -21.29 -8.66 34.06
C PRO A 211 -21.81 -8.55 35.49
N GLU A 212 -23.11 -8.30 35.69
CA GLU A 212 -23.73 -8.07 37.01
C GLU A 212 -24.48 -9.32 37.51
N ALA A 213 -24.28 -10.47 36.87
CA ALA A 213 -24.90 -11.72 37.28
C ALA A 213 -24.42 -12.20 38.67
N ASP A 214 -25.37 -12.56 39.54
CA ASP A 214 -25.10 -13.07 40.89
C ASP A 214 -24.54 -14.49 40.89
N ASN A 215 -24.90 -15.30 39.88
CA ASN A 215 -24.41 -16.67 39.71
C ASN A 215 -23.43 -16.76 38.54
N PRO A 216 -22.39 -17.61 38.64
CA PRO A 216 -21.45 -17.79 37.53
C PRO A 216 -22.14 -18.32 36.27
N GLU A 217 -23.19 -19.12 36.38
CA GLU A 217 -23.89 -19.68 35.22
C GLU A 217 -24.65 -18.61 34.42
N ASP A 218 -25.06 -17.52 35.09
CA ASP A 218 -25.87 -16.45 34.51
C ASP A 218 -25.00 -15.37 33.82
N VAL A 219 -23.68 -15.37 34.03
CA VAL A 219 -22.75 -14.46 33.35
C VAL A 219 -22.78 -14.66 31.83
N TYR A 220 -22.91 -15.90 31.39
CA TYR A 220 -23.08 -16.26 29.99
C TYR A 220 -24.37 -17.07 29.83
N PRO A 221 -25.55 -16.42 29.74
CA PRO A 221 -26.82 -17.12 29.77
C PRO A 221 -26.93 -18.20 28.69
N PHE A 222 -27.34 -19.41 29.08
CA PHE A 222 -27.42 -20.55 28.16
C PHE A 222 -28.39 -20.28 27.01
N ASP A 223 -29.54 -19.64 27.28
CA ASP A 223 -30.57 -19.33 26.28
C ASP A 223 -30.08 -18.40 25.17
N LEU A 224 -29.06 -17.57 25.45
CA LEU A 224 -28.42 -16.71 24.46
C LEU A 224 -27.40 -17.46 23.60
N LEU A 225 -26.82 -18.56 24.12
CA LEU A 225 -25.93 -19.45 23.37
C LEU A 225 -26.71 -20.42 22.48
N LEU A 226 -27.77 -21.02 23.02
CA LEU A 226 -28.69 -21.95 22.36
C LEU A 226 -30.11 -21.67 22.83
N THR A 227 -30.94 -21.15 21.94
CA THR A 227 -32.35 -20.91 22.27
C THR A 227 -33.07 -22.24 22.51
N PRO A 228 -34.18 -22.26 23.29
CA PRO A 228 -34.90 -23.51 23.57
C PRO A 228 -35.34 -24.27 22.32
N VAL A 229 -35.69 -23.56 21.24
CA VAL A 229 -36.08 -24.15 19.94
C VAL A 229 -34.89 -24.82 19.25
N GLU A 230 -33.72 -24.18 19.29
CA GLU A 230 -32.48 -24.73 18.73
C GLU A 230 -32.00 -25.94 19.55
N PHE A 231 -32.10 -25.85 20.86
CA PHE A 231 -31.75 -26.94 21.77
C PHE A 231 -32.68 -28.16 21.61
N ALA A 232 -33.98 -27.95 21.42
CA ALA A 232 -34.93 -29.01 21.10
C ALA A 232 -34.60 -29.67 19.75
N ALA A 233 -34.22 -28.90 18.73
CA ALA A 233 -33.87 -29.44 17.41
C ALA A 233 -32.64 -30.37 17.43
N LEU A 234 -31.77 -30.26 18.45
CA LEU A 234 -30.55 -31.05 18.58
C LEU A 234 -30.76 -32.44 19.21
N GLU A 235 -31.97 -32.77 19.66
CA GLU A 235 -32.28 -34.03 20.36
C GLU A 235 -31.85 -35.27 19.60
N GLU A 236 -32.31 -35.43 18.35
CA GLU A 236 -32.02 -36.61 17.54
C GLU A 236 -30.51 -36.73 17.22
N ALA A 237 -29.86 -35.59 16.95
CA ALA A 237 -28.45 -35.54 16.62
C ALA A 237 -27.55 -35.79 17.84
N GLY A 238 -27.94 -35.28 19.00
CA GLY A 238 -27.28 -35.52 20.28
C GLY A 238 -27.40 -36.99 20.71
N ALA A 239 -28.60 -37.57 20.61
CA ALA A 239 -28.83 -38.98 20.93
C ALA A 239 -28.00 -39.92 20.04
N LYS A 240 -27.89 -39.63 18.73
CA LYS A 240 -27.01 -40.39 17.83
C LYS A 240 -25.54 -40.29 18.22
N LEU A 241 -25.08 -39.09 18.60
CA LEU A 241 -23.71 -38.88 19.05
C LEU A 241 -23.41 -39.55 20.40
N ALA A 242 -24.38 -39.61 21.31
CA ALA A 242 -24.25 -40.32 22.58
C ALA A 242 -24.22 -41.85 22.39
N ALA A 243 -24.93 -42.36 21.37
CA ALA A 243 -24.95 -43.78 21.00
C ALA A 243 -23.78 -44.20 20.08
N SER A 244 -22.82 -43.30 19.83
CA SER A 244 -21.70 -43.57 18.93
C SER A 244 -20.84 -44.74 19.39
N THR A 245 -20.37 -45.52 18.41
CA THR A 245 -19.49 -46.67 18.65
C THR A 245 -18.07 -46.21 19.04
N PRO A 246 -17.27 -47.06 19.72
CA PRO A 246 -15.88 -46.72 20.05
C PRO A 246 -15.02 -46.44 18.79
N GLU A 247 -15.39 -46.99 17.64
CA GLU A 247 -14.74 -46.71 16.35
C GLU A 247 -15.05 -45.29 15.84
N GLU A 248 -16.31 -44.84 15.96
CA GLU A 248 -16.70 -43.47 15.66
C GLU A 248 -16.03 -42.46 16.60
N LEU A 249 -15.87 -42.84 17.87
CA LEU A 249 -15.15 -42.04 18.87
C LEU A 249 -13.65 -41.93 18.52
N GLN A 250 -13.03 -42.99 18.00
CA GLN A 250 -11.66 -42.92 17.48
C GLN A 250 -11.57 -42.02 16.24
N ASN A 251 -12.50 -42.17 15.28
CA ASN A 251 -12.57 -41.28 14.11
C ASN A 251 -12.72 -39.81 14.52
N LEU A 252 -13.44 -39.52 15.60
CA LEU A 252 -13.60 -38.18 16.14
C LEU A 252 -12.28 -37.62 16.72
N LYS A 253 -11.51 -38.47 17.41
CA LYS A 253 -10.18 -38.14 17.95
C LYS A 253 -9.16 -37.91 16.83
N ASP A 254 -9.15 -38.75 15.81
CA ASP A 254 -8.30 -38.60 14.61
C ASP A 254 -8.69 -37.37 13.79
N GLY A 255 -10.00 -37.11 13.73
CA GLY A 255 -10.58 -35.87 13.25
C GLY A 255 -10.33 -34.68 14.19
N GLY A 256 -9.48 -34.80 15.21
CA GLY A 256 -9.00 -33.74 16.08
C GLY A 256 -10.04 -33.12 17.02
N CYS A 257 -11.15 -33.79 17.32
CA CYS A 257 -12.16 -33.27 18.26
C CYS A 257 -12.01 -33.96 19.62
N LEU A 258 -10.86 -33.75 20.26
CA LEU A 258 -10.46 -34.43 21.50
C LEU A 258 -11.32 -34.02 22.69
N CYS A 259 -11.75 -32.75 22.76
CA CYS A 259 -12.65 -32.27 23.80
C CYS A 259 -13.96 -33.05 23.81
N VAL A 260 -14.61 -33.12 22.65
CA VAL A 260 -15.92 -33.78 22.50
C VAL A 260 -15.82 -35.26 22.88
N ALA A 261 -14.76 -35.94 22.43
CA ALA A 261 -14.56 -37.35 22.75
C ALA A 261 -14.43 -37.60 24.27
N LYS A 262 -13.71 -36.74 25.01
CA LYS A 262 -13.62 -36.86 26.48
C LYS A 262 -14.98 -36.68 27.16
N TYR A 263 -15.75 -35.66 26.75
CA TYR A 263 -17.09 -35.46 27.32
C TYR A 263 -18.03 -36.62 27.00
N LEU A 264 -17.94 -37.24 25.81
CA LEU A 264 -18.74 -38.42 25.48
C LEU A 264 -18.38 -39.65 26.33
N GLU A 265 -17.09 -39.83 26.66
CA GLU A 265 -16.64 -40.88 27.60
C GLU A 265 -17.20 -40.65 29.01
N ASP A 266 -17.24 -39.39 29.47
CA ASP A 266 -17.79 -39.02 30.77
C ASP A 266 -19.34 -39.16 30.81
N ILE A 267 -20.03 -38.86 29.70
CA ILE A 267 -21.50 -38.94 29.57
C ILE A 267 -22.05 -40.35 29.76
N ALA A 268 -21.29 -41.39 29.37
CA ALA A 268 -21.70 -42.79 29.50
C ALA A 268 -22.05 -43.19 30.95
N THR A 269 -21.74 -42.35 31.94
CA THR A 269 -21.99 -42.58 33.37
C THR A 269 -23.19 -41.82 33.95
N ALA A 270 -23.80 -40.85 33.26
CA ALA A 270 -24.68 -39.85 33.90
C ALA A 270 -26.06 -39.69 33.22
N GLY A 271 -27.11 -40.35 33.73
CA GLY A 271 -28.52 -40.36 33.25
C GLY A 271 -29.11 -39.10 32.57
N GLU A 272 -29.93 -38.28 33.23
CA GLU A 272 -30.66 -37.16 32.58
C GLU A 272 -29.74 -36.00 32.14
N ALA A 273 -28.64 -35.78 32.85
CA ALA A 273 -27.61 -34.83 32.43
C ALA A 273 -26.92 -35.26 31.12
N ALA A 274 -26.97 -36.54 30.73
CA ALA A 274 -26.44 -37.01 29.45
C ALA A 274 -27.17 -36.41 28.27
N ASP A 275 -28.50 -36.23 28.33
CA ASP A 275 -29.24 -35.69 27.19
C ASP A 275 -28.82 -34.24 26.92
N ARG A 276 -28.83 -33.39 27.95
CA ARG A 276 -28.35 -32.01 27.83
C ARG A 276 -26.90 -31.95 27.35
N THR A 277 -26.04 -32.79 27.91
CA THR A 277 -24.61 -32.81 27.58
C THR A 277 -24.37 -33.33 26.16
N SER A 278 -25.14 -34.30 25.68
CA SER A 278 -25.01 -34.85 24.32
C SER A 278 -25.46 -33.87 23.24
N ARG A 279 -26.56 -33.14 23.46
CA ARG A 279 -27.01 -32.05 22.58
C ARG A 279 -25.97 -30.93 22.53
N CYS A 280 -25.42 -30.53 23.68
CA CYS A 280 -24.34 -29.54 23.73
C CYS A 280 -23.06 -30.04 23.07
N ALA A 281 -22.69 -31.30 23.26
CA ALA A 281 -21.52 -31.93 22.64
C ALA A 281 -21.64 -31.96 21.11
N PHE A 282 -22.84 -32.24 20.58
CA PHE A 282 -23.09 -32.17 19.14
C PHE A 282 -22.95 -30.74 18.61
N TYR A 283 -23.51 -29.75 19.31
CA TYR A 283 -23.33 -28.36 18.91
C TYR A 283 -21.85 -27.92 18.96
N LEU A 284 -21.11 -28.35 19.98
CA LEU A 284 -19.66 -28.13 20.08
C LEU A 284 -18.92 -28.74 18.89
N LEU A 285 -19.24 -29.98 18.52
CA LEU A 285 -18.68 -30.65 17.35
C LEU A 285 -18.90 -29.84 16.06
N MET A 286 -20.11 -29.29 15.88
CA MET A 286 -20.40 -28.45 14.73
C MET A 286 -19.59 -27.14 14.72
N LEU A 287 -19.40 -26.50 15.88
CA LEU A 287 -18.55 -25.30 16.00
C LEU A 287 -17.08 -25.60 15.67
N LEU A 288 -16.54 -26.72 16.17
CA LEU A 288 -15.17 -27.16 15.91
C LEU A 288 -14.95 -27.48 14.42
N LYS A 289 -15.88 -28.21 13.80
CA LYS A 289 -15.85 -28.49 12.36
C LYS A 289 -15.91 -27.21 11.55
N LEU A 290 -16.76 -26.25 11.92
CA LEU A 290 -16.88 -24.98 11.22
C LEU A 290 -15.58 -24.16 11.30
N ALA A 291 -14.92 -24.11 12.46
CA ALA A 291 -13.68 -23.35 12.66
C ALA A 291 -12.55 -23.76 11.71
N ARG A 292 -12.54 -25.03 11.30
CA ARG A 292 -11.54 -25.63 10.39
C ARG A 292 -11.82 -25.40 8.92
N GLN A 293 -13.07 -25.12 8.57
CA GLN A 293 -13.44 -24.86 7.18
C GLN A 293 -13.00 -23.44 6.77
N ARG A 294 -12.34 -23.32 5.63
CA ARG A 294 -11.99 -22.00 5.06
C ARG A 294 -13.16 -21.39 4.32
N SER A 295 -13.90 -22.22 3.57
CA SER A 295 -15.11 -21.85 2.83
C SER A 295 -16.20 -22.84 3.15
N VAL A 296 -17.38 -22.35 3.51
CA VAL A 296 -18.48 -23.18 3.96
C VAL A 296 -19.52 -23.27 2.85
N THR A 297 -19.90 -24.49 2.50
CA THR A 297 -20.93 -24.75 1.50
C THR A 297 -22.23 -25.17 2.17
N PHE A 298 -23.35 -25.10 1.44
CA PHE A 298 -24.65 -25.56 1.90
C PHE A 298 -24.70 -27.08 2.22
N LYS A 299 -23.64 -27.84 1.92
CA LYS A 299 -23.53 -29.27 2.27
C LYS A 299 -22.97 -29.49 3.69
N PHE A 300 -22.50 -28.45 4.36
CA PHE A 300 -21.93 -28.55 5.70
C PHE A 300 -22.93 -29.11 6.71
N GLY A 301 -22.52 -30.12 7.48
CA GLY A 301 -23.35 -30.73 8.52
C GLY A 301 -24.36 -31.77 8.03
N LYS A 302 -24.40 -32.09 6.73
CA LYS A 302 -25.37 -33.07 6.20
C LYS A 302 -25.02 -34.50 6.59
N ASP A 303 -23.74 -34.85 6.52
CA ASP A 303 -23.27 -36.21 6.79
C ASP A 303 -23.41 -36.54 8.29
N GLU A 304 -23.35 -35.52 9.14
CA GLU A 304 -23.52 -35.60 10.59
C GLU A 304 -24.98 -35.51 11.07
N GLY A 305 -25.95 -35.33 10.15
CA GLY A 305 -27.37 -35.19 10.51
C GLY A 305 -27.71 -33.86 11.21
N CYS A 306 -26.95 -32.79 10.97
CA CYS A 306 -27.17 -31.50 11.61
C CYS A 306 -28.51 -30.85 11.16
N PRO A 307 -29.39 -30.45 12.09
CA PRO A 307 -30.65 -29.79 11.77
C PRO A 307 -30.45 -28.49 10.99
N ARG A 308 -31.34 -28.20 10.03
CA ARG A 308 -31.25 -26.98 9.19
C ARG A 308 -31.29 -25.68 9.98
N ILE A 309 -32.02 -25.66 11.10
CA ILE A 309 -32.12 -24.50 12.00
C ILE A 309 -30.73 -24.15 12.55
N ILE A 310 -29.98 -25.16 13.00
CA ILE A 310 -28.62 -25.01 13.52
C ILE A 310 -27.65 -24.59 12.42
N GLN A 311 -27.71 -25.22 11.24
CA GLN A 311 -26.87 -24.82 10.09
C GLN A 311 -27.07 -23.34 9.73
N THR A 312 -28.33 -22.88 9.71
CA THR A 312 -28.68 -21.49 9.40
C THR A 312 -28.12 -20.54 10.47
N LYS A 313 -28.25 -20.89 11.75
CA LYS A 313 -27.65 -20.12 12.87
C LYS A 313 -26.14 -20.01 12.72
N LEU A 314 -25.48 -21.14 12.45
CA LEU A 314 -24.02 -21.21 12.34
C LEU A 314 -23.49 -20.29 11.24
N PHE A 315 -24.12 -20.30 10.06
CA PHE A 315 -23.71 -19.44 8.96
C PHE A 315 -23.96 -17.96 9.27
N ARG A 316 -25.14 -17.62 9.78
CA ARG A 316 -25.48 -16.22 10.12
C ARG A 316 -24.59 -15.63 11.21
N THR A 317 -24.14 -16.46 12.16
CA THR A 317 -23.46 -15.98 13.37
C THR A 317 -21.93 -16.01 13.25
N PHE A 318 -21.38 -16.97 12.50
CA PHE A 318 -19.95 -17.28 12.48
C PHE A 318 -19.31 -17.27 11.08
N THR A 319 -20.03 -16.84 10.04
CA THR A 319 -19.45 -16.68 8.70
C THR A 319 -19.65 -15.27 8.17
N VAL A 320 -18.77 -14.86 7.26
CA VAL A 320 -18.89 -13.60 6.53
C VAL A 320 -19.03 -13.91 5.05
N GLU A 321 -19.98 -13.25 4.40
CA GLU A 321 -20.15 -13.33 2.95
C GLU A 321 -18.98 -12.63 2.25
N THR A 322 -18.33 -13.35 1.35
CA THR A 322 -17.24 -12.83 0.53
C THR A 322 -17.52 -13.09 -0.94
N PHE A 323 -17.22 -12.10 -1.78
CA PHE A 323 -17.33 -12.24 -3.22
C PHE A 323 -16.00 -12.71 -3.79
N ASN A 324 -15.97 -13.94 -4.31
CA ASN A 324 -14.77 -14.50 -4.91
C ASN A 324 -15.12 -15.20 -6.23
N ASN A 325 -14.37 -14.90 -7.30
CA ASN A 325 -14.57 -15.48 -8.63
C ASN A 325 -16.03 -15.44 -9.14
N GLY A 326 -16.74 -14.33 -8.93
CA GLY A 326 -18.11 -14.17 -9.42
C GLY A 326 -19.19 -14.90 -8.60
N ARG A 327 -18.85 -15.52 -7.46
CA ARG A 327 -19.80 -16.20 -6.58
C ARG A 327 -19.69 -15.67 -5.15
N VAL A 328 -20.83 -15.55 -4.48
CA VAL A 328 -20.89 -15.27 -3.04
C VAL A 328 -20.61 -16.57 -2.29
N GLN A 329 -19.64 -16.53 -1.37
CA GLN A 329 -19.28 -17.67 -0.53
C GLN A 329 -19.16 -17.24 0.93
N ASN A 330 -19.63 -18.10 1.83
CA ASN A 330 -19.47 -17.94 3.27
C ASN A 330 -18.07 -18.38 3.69
N VAL A 331 -17.32 -17.47 4.28
CA VAL A 331 -15.94 -17.69 4.72
C VAL A 331 -15.84 -17.49 6.23
N VAL A 332 -15.09 -18.38 6.89
CA VAL A 332 -14.75 -18.23 8.31
C VAL A 332 -13.46 -17.41 8.40
N SER A 333 -13.61 -16.11 8.67
CA SER A 333 -12.48 -15.20 8.85
C SER A 333 -11.72 -15.47 10.16
N THR A 334 -10.55 -14.85 10.34
CA THR A 334 -9.77 -14.94 11.58
C THR A 334 -10.52 -14.39 12.80
N SER A 335 -11.32 -13.34 12.61
CA SER A 335 -12.18 -12.79 13.66
C SER A 335 -13.31 -13.77 14.02
N MET A 336 -13.92 -14.42 13.02
CA MET A 336 -14.94 -15.43 13.26
C MET A 336 -14.39 -16.67 13.97
N ARG A 337 -13.13 -17.07 13.71
CA ARG A 337 -12.48 -18.14 14.50
C ARG A 337 -12.32 -17.77 15.97
N SER A 338 -12.03 -16.51 16.28
CA SER A 338 -11.95 -16.03 17.66
C SER A 338 -13.33 -16.04 18.32
N LYS A 339 -14.38 -15.67 17.57
CA LYS A 339 -15.78 -15.76 18.01
C LYS A 339 -16.22 -17.21 18.27
N LEU A 340 -15.89 -18.14 17.36
CA LEU A 340 -16.12 -19.56 17.55
C LEU A 340 -15.44 -20.07 18.81
N ALA A 341 -14.18 -19.70 19.06
CA ALA A 341 -13.47 -20.07 20.27
C ALA A 341 -14.17 -19.57 21.54
N ALA A 342 -14.63 -18.33 21.56
CA ALA A 342 -15.33 -17.76 22.71
C ALA A 342 -16.68 -18.46 22.99
N TYR A 343 -17.46 -18.75 21.94
CA TYR A 343 -18.73 -19.48 22.08
C TYR A 343 -18.50 -20.94 22.49
N SER A 344 -17.47 -21.59 21.96
CA SER A 344 -17.08 -22.94 22.39
C SER A 344 -16.65 -22.97 23.86
N LEU A 345 -15.91 -21.96 24.33
CA LEU A 345 -15.56 -21.82 25.76
C LEU A 345 -16.80 -21.62 26.63
N ALA A 346 -17.72 -20.74 26.25
CA ALA A 346 -18.97 -20.52 27.00
C ALA A 346 -19.80 -21.80 27.11
N LEU A 347 -19.94 -22.54 26.01
CA LEU A 347 -20.65 -23.82 26.00
C LEU A 347 -19.97 -24.86 26.90
N LEU A 348 -18.64 -24.93 26.86
CA LEU A 348 -17.86 -25.84 27.71
C LEU A 348 -17.95 -25.48 29.19
N LEU A 349 -18.08 -24.20 29.55
CA LEU A 349 -18.31 -23.78 30.95
C LEU A 349 -19.63 -24.36 31.47
N HIS A 350 -20.69 -24.33 30.67
CA HIS A 350 -21.99 -24.94 31.00
C HIS A 350 -21.93 -26.47 31.11
N MET A 351 -21.06 -27.12 30.33
CA MET A 351 -20.86 -28.58 30.41
C MET A 351 -19.94 -29.00 31.58
N GLY A 352 -18.94 -28.19 31.91
CA GLY A 352 -17.82 -28.53 32.80
C GLY A 352 -17.89 -27.93 34.20
N ARG A 353 -19.09 -27.70 34.76
CA ARG A 353 -19.30 -27.04 36.08
C ARG A 353 -18.48 -25.75 36.22
N MET A 354 -18.51 -24.89 35.20
CA MET A 354 -17.79 -23.60 35.14
C MET A 354 -16.25 -23.73 35.14
N THR A 355 -15.73 -24.90 34.74
CA THR A 355 -14.29 -25.16 34.53
C THR A 355 -14.04 -25.74 33.14
N VAL A 356 -12.95 -25.33 32.47
CA VAL A 356 -12.60 -25.77 31.12
C VAL A 356 -11.10 -26.00 30.97
N ASP A 357 -10.72 -27.09 30.32
CA ASP A 357 -9.33 -27.35 29.91
C ASP A 357 -9.02 -26.65 28.58
N LEU A 358 -8.15 -25.63 28.62
CA LEU A 358 -7.73 -24.88 27.44
C LEU A 358 -6.77 -25.68 26.56
N SER A 359 -6.09 -26.69 27.11
CA SER A 359 -5.06 -27.47 26.41
C SER A 359 -5.65 -28.38 25.33
N LEU A 360 -6.89 -28.84 25.49
CA LEU A 360 -7.56 -29.62 24.46
C LEU A 360 -8.23 -28.71 23.43
N LEU A 361 -8.90 -27.66 23.90
CA LEU A 361 -9.73 -26.82 23.05
C LEU A 361 -8.92 -26.04 22.00
N HIS A 362 -7.71 -25.57 22.35
CA HIS A 362 -6.88 -24.85 21.38
C HIS A 362 -6.42 -25.75 20.22
N ARG A 363 -6.14 -27.04 20.51
CA ARG A 363 -5.79 -28.04 19.50
C ARG A 363 -6.99 -28.33 18.61
N ASP A 364 -8.16 -28.52 19.21
CA ASP A 364 -9.40 -28.79 18.48
C ASP A 364 -9.82 -27.64 17.54
N LEU A 365 -9.61 -26.39 17.95
CA LEU A 365 -9.90 -25.21 17.12
C LEU A 365 -8.78 -24.84 16.14
N GLY A 366 -7.61 -25.48 16.23
CA GLY A 366 -6.45 -25.14 15.40
C GLY A 366 -5.91 -23.72 15.65
N ILE A 367 -6.06 -23.19 16.87
CA ILE A 367 -5.53 -21.88 17.27
C ILE A 367 -4.33 -22.03 18.18
N THR A 368 -3.45 -21.02 18.20
CA THR A 368 -2.30 -21.04 19.09
C THR A 368 -2.75 -20.94 20.55
N GLU A 369 -2.03 -21.61 21.44
CA GLU A 369 -2.32 -21.58 22.88
C GLU A 369 -2.35 -20.15 23.43
N ALA A 370 -1.42 -19.28 22.97
CA ALA A 370 -1.41 -17.86 23.33
C ALA A 370 -2.71 -17.14 22.95
N LYS A 371 -3.28 -17.46 21.78
CA LYS A 371 -4.55 -16.87 21.33
C LYS A 371 -5.72 -17.40 22.14
N MET A 372 -5.71 -18.68 22.51
CA MET A 372 -6.72 -19.26 23.39
C MET A 372 -6.72 -18.58 24.77
N ILE A 373 -5.53 -18.33 25.34
CA ILE A 373 -5.37 -17.60 26.60
C ILE A 373 -5.89 -16.17 26.47
N GLU A 374 -5.63 -15.49 25.35
CA GLU A 374 -6.14 -14.15 25.07
C GLU A 374 -7.69 -14.14 25.03
N VAL A 375 -8.30 -15.14 24.38
CA VAL A 375 -9.77 -15.29 24.34
C VAL A 375 -10.32 -15.55 25.74
N ALA A 376 -9.74 -16.46 26.51
CA ALA A 376 -10.16 -16.74 27.89
C ALA A 376 -10.06 -15.50 28.80
N LYS A 377 -8.99 -14.72 28.66
CA LYS A 377 -8.83 -13.43 29.37
C LYS A 377 -9.88 -12.41 28.94
N SER A 378 -10.18 -12.32 27.64
CA SER A 378 -11.22 -11.41 27.15
C SER A 378 -12.62 -11.76 27.63
N MET A 379 -12.87 -13.03 27.95
CA MET A 379 -14.09 -13.52 28.59
C MET A 379 -14.11 -13.30 30.11
N GLY A 380 -13.05 -12.77 30.71
CA GLY A 380 -12.94 -12.57 32.16
C GLY A 380 -12.71 -13.85 32.97
N LEU A 381 -12.27 -14.94 32.33
CA LEU A 381 -12.05 -16.23 33.00
C LEU A 381 -10.76 -16.23 33.82
N ALA A 382 -10.82 -16.78 35.04
CA ALA A 382 -9.67 -16.95 35.89
C ALA A 382 -8.82 -18.14 35.42
N LEU A 383 -7.55 -17.88 35.09
CA LEU A 383 -6.60 -18.90 34.65
C LEU A 383 -5.93 -19.58 35.85
N LYS A 384 -6.15 -20.89 36.01
CA LYS A 384 -5.46 -21.73 36.98
C LYS A 384 -4.21 -22.32 36.32
N LYS A 385 -3.03 -22.02 36.87
CA LYS A 385 -1.80 -22.75 36.54
C LYS A 385 -1.80 -24.05 37.35
N PRO A 386 -1.50 -25.22 36.75
CA PRO A 386 -1.36 -26.44 37.53
C PRO A 386 -0.23 -26.26 38.56
N ALA A 387 -0.49 -26.67 39.80
CA ALA A 387 0.51 -26.66 40.85
C ALA A 387 1.67 -27.57 40.42
N ARG A 388 2.91 -27.04 40.43
CA ARG A 388 4.11 -27.87 40.29
C ARG A 388 4.20 -28.78 41.52
N SER A 389 3.80 -30.05 41.39
CA SER A 389 4.18 -31.08 42.37
C SER A 389 5.70 -31.24 42.34
N LYS A 390 6.31 -31.32 43.52
CA LYS A 390 7.78 -31.43 43.73
C LYS A 390 8.26 -32.88 43.70
N ASP A 391 7.67 -33.76 42.89
CA ASP A 391 8.15 -35.13 42.77
C ASP A 391 8.89 -35.32 41.45
N LYS A 392 10.22 -35.41 41.57
CA LYS A 392 11.15 -35.73 40.49
C LYS A 392 11.00 -37.21 40.18
N GLU A 393 10.03 -37.55 39.33
CA GLU A 393 9.98 -38.73 38.44
C GLU A 393 8.54 -38.88 37.91
N ALA A 394 8.17 -38.01 36.98
CA ALA A 394 7.00 -38.24 36.14
C ALA A 394 7.27 -37.63 34.76
N VAL A 395 7.07 -38.46 33.75
CA VAL A 395 6.98 -38.15 32.32
C VAL A 395 6.30 -36.79 32.10
N GLU A 396 6.76 -36.02 31.11
CA GLU A 396 6.17 -34.73 30.69
C GLU A 396 4.66 -34.86 30.39
N PHE A 397 3.83 -34.85 31.42
CA PHE A 397 2.43 -34.54 31.30
C PHE A 397 2.35 -33.02 31.15
N ASP A 398 2.19 -32.59 29.90
CA ASP A 398 1.83 -31.25 29.49
C ASP A 398 0.78 -30.70 30.48
N GLY A 399 1.20 -29.77 31.34
CA GLY A 399 0.38 -29.30 32.44
C GLY A 399 -0.87 -28.62 31.91
N HIS A 400 -2.00 -29.33 31.97
CA HIS A 400 -3.31 -28.86 31.52
C HIS A 400 -3.60 -27.47 32.11
N LYS A 401 -3.71 -26.45 31.24
CA LYS A 401 -4.06 -25.10 31.67
C LYS A 401 -5.57 -25.02 31.77
N GLN A 402 -6.07 -24.87 32.99
CA GLN A 402 -7.50 -24.79 33.24
C GLN A 402 -7.94 -23.33 33.36
N ALA A 403 -9.10 -23.01 32.79
CA ALA A 403 -9.82 -21.77 33.03
C ALA A 403 -11.06 -22.07 33.88
N SER A 404 -11.38 -21.18 34.81
CA SER A 404 -12.62 -21.24 35.59
C SER A 404 -13.31 -19.89 35.62
N LEU A 405 -14.63 -19.89 35.60
CA LEU A 405 -15.42 -18.67 35.79
C LEU A 405 -15.58 -18.41 37.30
N VAL A 406 -15.13 -17.24 37.76
CA VAL A 406 -15.17 -16.82 39.17
C VAL A 406 -15.73 -15.40 39.21
N LEU A 407 -16.65 -15.15 40.14
CA LEU A 407 -17.23 -13.83 40.37
C LEU A 407 -16.45 -13.08 41.48
N PRO A 408 -16.22 -11.75 41.35
CA PRO A 408 -16.47 -10.93 40.16
C PRO A 408 -15.51 -11.23 39.00
N LEU A 409 -15.94 -10.95 37.77
CA LEU A 409 -15.14 -11.22 36.56
C LEU A 409 -13.74 -10.60 36.65
N VAL A 410 -12.72 -11.39 36.26
CA VAL A 410 -11.33 -10.93 36.31
C VAL A 410 -11.10 -9.92 35.19
N LYS A 411 -10.90 -8.65 35.57
CA LYS A 411 -10.51 -7.60 34.63
C LYS A 411 -9.02 -7.75 34.31
N TYR A 412 -8.72 -8.21 33.09
CA TYR A 412 -7.35 -8.22 32.57
C TYR A 412 -7.10 -6.93 31.80
N ASP A 413 -6.08 -6.17 32.20
CA ASP A 413 -5.65 -4.99 31.43
C ASP A 413 -5.27 -5.41 30.01
N GLN A 414 -5.88 -4.75 29.02
CA GLN A 414 -5.45 -4.88 27.63
C GLN A 414 -4.07 -4.23 27.50
N PHE A 415 -3.01 -5.01 27.69
CA PHE A 415 -1.67 -4.59 27.34
C PHE A 415 -1.61 -4.43 25.82
N GLY A 416 -1.84 -3.20 25.36
CA GLY A 416 -1.68 -2.75 23.99
C GLY A 416 -0.22 -2.75 23.58
N GLU A 417 0.44 -3.92 23.55
CA GLU A 417 1.66 -4.07 22.77
C GLU A 417 1.30 -4.07 21.28
N ARG A 418 0.94 -2.89 20.77
CA ARG A 418 1.20 -2.55 19.37
C ARG A 418 2.70 -2.73 19.20
N ARG A 419 3.13 -3.92 18.76
CA ARG A 419 4.49 -4.16 18.27
C ARG A 419 4.76 -3.10 17.22
N LYS A 420 5.44 -2.02 17.61
CA LYS A 420 5.92 -0.98 16.71
C LYS A 420 6.76 -1.72 15.68
N ARG A 421 6.26 -1.85 14.45
CA ARG A 421 7.06 -2.34 13.33
C ARG A 421 8.33 -1.50 13.31
N LYS A 422 9.48 -2.13 13.57
CA LYS A 422 10.78 -1.51 13.36
C LYS A 422 10.80 -1.02 11.93
N LYS A 423 10.79 0.30 11.74
CA LYS A 423 11.14 0.90 10.44
C LYS A 423 12.57 0.49 10.17
N MET A 424 12.77 -0.38 9.18
CA MET A 424 14.09 -0.54 8.57
C MET A 424 14.33 0.73 7.77
N HIS A 425 15.34 1.50 8.19
CA HIS A 425 15.79 2.70 7.48
C HIS A 425 16.53 2.32 6.20
#